data_AF-A0A399ZWR7-F1
#
_entry.id   AF-A0A399ZWR7-F1
#
_cell.length_a   1.000
_cell.length_b   1.000
_cell.length_c   1.000
_cell.angle_alpha   90.00
_cell.angle_beta   90.00
_cell.angle_gamma   90.00
#
_symmetry.space_group_name_H-M   'P 1'
#
loop_
_entity.id
_entity.type
_entity.pdbx_description
1 polymer ?
#
loop_
_entity_poly.entity_id
_entity_poly.type
_entity_poly.pdbx_seq_one_letter_code
_entity_poly.pdbx_strand_id
1 'polypeptide(L)'
;MAQCTAQSKRTGEQCRRHAVTGYSVCQVHGAGSPHQGRPGGAPPTTGRYSLAKQKALAAKVSQYLADPAPGDLRAELALLRALLQTYLDRLDLDALLDSTPDEDDGAPTGAEALGAQIQAVYGMVDAIAKLVERIARILATTALTQAELQLIQVAFLHALPEFLPDPDQRRAFVARVFGQTRQLLGPDPQGD
;
A
#
# COMPACT_ATOMS: atom_id res chain seq x y z
N MET A 1 -50.18 -11.04 -23.90
CA MET A 1 -48.80 -10.84 -23.39
C MET A 1 -48.41 -9.40 -23.64
N ALA A 2 -47.80 -8.71 -22.66
CA ALA A 2 -47.34 -7.34 -22.85
C ALA A 2 -46.24 -7.27 -23.93
N GLN A 3 -46.16 -6.16 -24.67
CA GLN A 3 -45.13 -5.94 -25.69
C GLN A 3 -43.85 -5.38 -25.06
N CYS A 4 -42.69 -5.68 -25.64
CA CYS A 4 -41.41 -5.13 -25.21
C CYS A 4 -41.38 -3.60 -25.37
N THR A 5 -40.97 -2.87 -24.34
CA THR A 5 -40.89 -1.39 -24.35
C THR A 5 -39.63 -0.83 -25.00
N ALA A 6 -38.66 -1.67 -25.38
CA ALA A 6 -37.41 -1.22 -25.99
C ALA A 6 -37.60 -0.75 -27.44
N GLN A 7 -36.85 0.27 -27.84
CA GLN A 7 -36.88 0.82 -29.20
C GLN A 7 -35.69 0.35 -30.02
N SER A 8 -35.90 0.17 -31.33
CA SER A 8 -34.85 -0.16 -32.28
C SER A 8 -33.89 1.01 -32.45
N LYS A 9 -32.58 0.78 -32.25
CA LYS A 9 -31.56 1.80 -32.48
C LYS A 9 -31.44 2.24 -33.94
N ARG A 10 -31.88 1.42 -34.91
CA ARG A 10 -31.81 1.72 -36.36
C ARG A 10 -33.04 2.43 -36.90
N THR A 11 -34.22 2.20 -36.30
CA THR A 11 -35.50 2.66 -36.84
C THR A 11 -36.33 3.50 -35.87
N GLY A 12 -35.95 3.57 -34.58
CA GLY A 12 -36.70 4.27 -33.53
C GLY A 12 -38.01 3.59 -33.10
N GLU A 13 -38.56 2.69 -33.92
CA GLU A 13 -39.79 1.96 -33.62
C GLU A 13 -39.66 1.04 -32.40
N GLN A 14 -40.76 0.88 -31.66
CA GLN A 14 -40.85 -0.05 -30.54
C GLN A 14 -40.71 -1.51 -31.03
N CYS A 15 -40.00 -2.32 -30.24
CA CYS A 15 -39.78 -3.73 -30.54
C CYS A 15 -41.11 -4.50 -30.63
N ARG A 16 -41.30 -5.25 -31.72
CA ARG A 16 -42.52 -6.05 -31.97
C ARG A 16 -42.57 -7.36 -31.19
N ARG A 17 -41.53 -7.71 -30.43
CA ARG A 17 -41.48 -8.95 -29.62
C ARG A 17 -42.26 -8.78 -28.32
N HIS A 18 -42.82 -9.87 -27.80
CA HIS A 18 -43.43 -9.89 -26.47
C HIS A 18 -42.40 -9.73 -25.35
N ALA A 19 -42.79 -9.04 -24.29
CA ALA A 19 -42.02 -8.97 -23.05
C ALA A 19 -42.06 -10.33 -22.33
N VAL A 20 -40.97 -10.67 -21.65
CA VAL A 20 -40.91 -11.88 -20.80
C VAL A 20 -41.74 -11.63 -19.54
N THR A 21 -42.49 -12.63 -19.08
CA THR A 21 -43.29 -12.54 -17.85
C THR A 21 -42.44 -12.03 -16.67
N GLY A 22 -42.88 -10.94 -16.02
CA GLY A 22 -42.14 -10.27 -14.93
C GLY A 22 -41.14 -9.20 -15.37
N TYR A 23 -40.99 -8.95 -16.68
CA TYR A 23 -40.12 -7.93 -17.25
C TYR A 23 -40.88 -7.02 -18.22
N SER A 24 -40.38 -5.79 -18.41
CA SER A 24 -40.92 -4.84 -19.41
C SER A 24 -40.33 -5.03 -20.82
N VAL A 25 -39.30 -5.86 -20.95
CA VAL A 25 -38.54 -6.06 -22.19
C VAL A 25 -38.51 -7.54 -22.61
N CYS A 26 -38.18 -7.80 -23.87
CA CYS A 26 -38.02 -9.15 -24.40
C CYS A 26 -36.63 -9.72 -24.07
N GLN A 27 -36.41 -11.01 -24.35
CA GLN A 27 -35.17 -11.73 -24.06
C GLN A 27 -33.91 -11.04 -24.63
N VAL A 28 -34.01 -10.48 -25.84
CA VAL A 28 -32.89 -9.82 -26.53
C VAL A 28 -32.68 -8.36 -26.13
N HIS A 29 -33.67 -7.74 -25.48
CA HIS A 29 -33.59 -6.35 -25.00
C HIS A 29 -33.43 -6.25 -23.48
N GLY A 30 -32.97 -7.33 -22.84
CA GLY A 30 -32.47 -7.29 -21.47
C GLY A 30 -33.21 -8.16 -20.46
N ALA A 31 -34.29 -8.87 -20.84
CA ALA A 31 -34.99 -9.76 -19.89
C ALA A 31 -34.28 -11.11 -19.69
N GLY A 32 -33.34 -11.49 -20.56
CA GLY A 32 -32.63 -12.77 -20.46
C GLY A 32 -33.55 -13.96 -20.69
N SER A 33 -33.27 -15.09 -20.02
CA SER A 33 -34.10 -16.31 -20.04
C SER A 33 -34.32 -16.81 -18.61
N PRO A 34 -35.24 -16.19 -17.84
CA PRO A 34 -35.46 -16.49 -16.43
C PRO A 34 -35.84 -17.94 -16.16
N HIS A 35 -36.64 -18.55 -17.04
CA HIS A 35 -37.01 -19.98 -16.96
C HIS A 35 -35.82 -20.95 -17.09
N GLN A 36 -34.67 -20.46 -17.59
CA GLN A 36 -33.42 -21.22 -17.68
C GLN A 36 -32.38 -20.72 -16.65
N GLY A 37 -32.80 -19.98 -15.62
CA GLY A 37 -31.94 -19.44 -14.58
C GLY A 37 -31.02 -18.29 -15.03
N ARG A 38 -31.30 -17.67 -16.18
CA ARG A 38 -30.55 -16.51 -16.71
C ARG A 38 -31.39 -15.25 -16.55
N PRO A 39 -31.38 -14.57 -15.39
CA PRO A 39 -32.12 -13.33 -15.20
C PRO A 39 -31.62 -12.24 -16.15
N GLY A 40 -32.47 -11.26 -16.41
CA GLY A 40 -32.15 -10.10 -17.22
C GLY A 40 -31.05 -9.22 -16.65
N GLY A 41 -30.30 -8.54 -17.53
CA GLY A 41 -29.17 -7.66 -17.19
C GLY A 41 -27.81 -8.23 -17.61
N ALA A 42 -26.88 -7.35 -18.01
CA ALA A 42 -25.49 -7.74 -18.22
C ALA A 42 -24.84 -7.97 -16.84
N PRO A 43 -23.99 -9.00 -16.67
CA PRO A 43 -23.20 -9.15 -15.45
C PRO A 43 -22.40 -7.87 -15.19
N PRO A 44 -22.29 -7.41 -13.94
CA PRO A 44 -21.47 -6.24 -13.63
C PRO A 44 -20.03 -6.49 -14.07
N THR A 45 -19.57 -5.73 -15.07
CA THR A 45 -18.21 -5.83 -15.61
C THR A 45 -17.22 -4.97 -14.83
N THR A 46 -17.72 -3.97 -14.11
CA THR A 46 -16.95 -3.01 -13.32
C THR A 46 -17.26 -3.13 -11.82
N GLY A 47 -16.39 -2.55 -10.99
CA GLY A 47 -16.57 -2.49 -9.54
C GLY A 47 -16.38 -3.80 -8.77
N ARG A 48 -16.82 -3.79 -7.50
CA ARG A 48 -16.66 -4.86 -6.49
C ARG A 48 -17.38 -6.17 -6.86
N TYR A 49 -18.41 -6.09 -7.70
CA TYR A 49 -19.27 -7.23 -8.07
C TYR A 49 -18.81 -7.96 -9.33
N SER A 50 -17.76 -7.48 -10.00
CA SER A 50 -17.17 -8.17 -11.14
C SER A 50 -16.44 -9.44 -10.68
N LEU A 51 -16.99 -10.60 -11.04
CA LEU A 51 -16.43 -11.92 -10.68
C LEU A 51 -14.96 -12.08 -11.13
N ALA A 52 -14.60 -11.54 -12.30
CA ALA A 52 -13.23 -11.56 -12.79
C ALA A 52 -12.29 -10.71 -11.92
N LYS A 53 -12.72 -9.51 -11.52
CA LYS A 53 -11.94 -8.65 -10.61
C LYS A 53 -11.82 -9.25 -9.22
N GLN A 54 -12.85 -9.95 -8.72
CA GLN A 54 -12.80 -10.66 -7.44
C GLN A 54 -11.75 -11.77 -7.44
N LYS A 55 -11.69 -12.58 -8.51
CA LYS A 55 -10.66 -13.62 -8.65
C LYS A 55 -9.25 -13.03 -8.71
N ALA A 56 -9.07 -11.95 -9.47
CA ALA A 56 -7.78 -11.26 -9.55
C ALA A 56 -7.37 -10.65 -8.20
N LEU A 57 -8.31 -10.06 -7.46
CA LEU A 57 -8.05 -9.53 -6.12
C LEU A 57 -7.69 -10.65 -5.14
N ALA A 58 -8.44 -11.75 -5.12
CA ALA A 58 -8.17 -12.91 -4.27
C ALA A 58 -6.78 -13.47 -4.54
N ALA A 59 -6.38 -13.59 -5.81
CA ALA A 59 -5.03 -14.03 -6.19
C ALA A 59 -3.95 -13.09 -5.64
N LYS A 60 -4.13 -11.77 -5.75
CA LYS A 60 -3.20 -10.78 -5.19
C LYS A 60 -3.13 -10.87 -3.66
N VAL A 61 -4.27 -11.02 -2.98
CA VAL A 61 -4.31 -11.18 -1.51
C VAL A 61 -3.53 -12.43 -1.10
N SER A 62 -3.76 -13.57 -1.75
CA SER A 62 -3.01 -14.80 -1.47
C SER A 62 -1.51 -14.64 -1.72
N GLN A 63 -1.12 -13.92 -2.78
CA GLN A 63 0.28 -13.60 -3.07
C GLN A 63 0.93 -12.82 -1.93
N TYR A 64 0.28 -11.74 -1.44
CA TYR A 64 0.83 -10.93 -0.35
C TYR A 64 0.84 -11.65 1.00
N LEU A 65 -0.11 -12.56 1.26
CA LEU A 65 -0.09 -13.40 2.46
C LEU A 65 1.02 -14.47 2.44
N ALA A 66 1.45 -14.88 1.24
CA ALA A 66 2.52 -15.85 1.05
C ALA A 66 3.91 -15.21 0.95
N ASP A 67 4.01 -13.88 1.10
CA ASP A 67 5.28 -13.17 1.09
C ASP A 67 6.14 -13.61 2.30
N PRO A 68 7.38 -14.11 2.10
CA PRO A 68 8.27 -14.49 3.19
C PRO A 68 8.77 -13.30 4.03
N ALA A 69 8.66 -12.08 3.51
CA ALA A 69 9.10 -10.86 4.17
C ALA A 69 8.02 -9.77 4.07
N PRO A 70 6.81 -9.98 4.64
CA PRO A 70 5.68 -9.06 4.48
C PRO A 70 5.92 -7.68 5.14
N GLY A 71 6.97 -7.56 5.95
CA GLY A 71 7.44 -6.32 6.56
C GLY A 71 8.49 -5.57 5.75
N ASP A 72 9.01 -6.14 4.68
CA ASP A 72 9.98 -5.51 3.80
C ASP A 72 9.29 -4.54 2.84
N LEU A 73 8.95 -3.37 3.36
CA LEU A 73 8.24 -2.32 2.61
C LEU A 73 9.19 -1.38 1.85
N ARG A 74 10.43 -1.83 1.56
CA ARG A 74 11.45 -1.01 0.86
C ARG A 74 11.00 -0.64 -0.55
N ALA A 75 10.30 -1.55 -1.24
CA ALA A 75 9.79 -1.31 -2.59
C ALA A 75 8.68 -0.23 -2.60
N GLU A 76 7.76 -0.28 -1.66
CA GLU A 76 6.69 0.70 -1.46
C GLU A 76 7.27 2.07 -1.11
N LEU A 77 8.28 2.10 -0.23
CA LEU A 77 8.99 3.33 0.11
C LEU A 77 9.69 3.93 -1.11
N ALA A 78 10.38 3.11 -1.91
CA ALA A 78 11.02 3.55 -3.14
C ALA A 78 9.98 4.09 -4.15
N LEU A 79 8.84 3.41 -4.30
CA LEU A 79 7.75 3.85 -5.16
C LEU A 79 7.18 5.20 -4.71
N LEU A 80 6.87 5.36 -3.42
CA LEU A 80 6.33 6.64 -2.91
C LEU A 80 7.32 7.79 -3.08
N ARG A 81 8.62 7.55 -2.85
CA ARG A 81 9.66 8.54 -3.11
C ARG A 81 9.76 8.91 -4.58
N ALA A 82 9.69 7.93 -5.48
CA ALA A 82 9.71 8.17 -6.92
C ALA A 82 8.49 8.96 -7.40
N LEU A 83 7.31 8.65 -6.85
CA LEU A 83 6.07 9.40 -7.13
C LEU A 83 6.15 10.84 -6.64
N LEU A 84 6.67 11.06 -5.42
CA LEU A 84 6.91 12.41 -4.89
C LEU A 84 7.88 13.18 -5.79
N GLN A 85 9.01 12.58 -6.17
CA GLN A 85 9.98 13.24 -7.05
C GLN A 85 9.35 13.59 -8.40
N THR A 86 8.62 12.64 -9.00
CA THR A 86 7.91 12.88 -10.27
C THR A 86 6.87 14.00 -10.15
N TYR A 87 6.24 14.15 -8.99
CA TYR A 87 5.30 15.23 -8.72
C TYR A 87 6.01 16.57 -8.62
N LEU A 88 7.10 16.64 -7.85
CA LEU A 88 7.91 17.84 -7.67
C LEU A 88 8.54 18.31 -8.99
N ASP A 89 9.03 17.39 -9.83
CA ASP A 89 9.63 17.71 -11.13
C ASP A 89 8.63 18.35 -12.11
N ARG A 90 7.33 18.09 -11.93
CA ARG A 90 6.26 18.67 -12.74
C ARG A 90 5.71 19.97 -12.16
N LEU A 91 6.12 20.30 -10.95
CA LEU A 91 5.60 21.43 -10.21
C LEU A 91 6.30 22.69 -10.68
N ASP A 92 5.63 23.49 -11.50
CA ASP A 92 6.12 24.81 -11.90
C ASP A 92 5.68 25.85 -10.87
N LEU A 93 6.51 26.05 -9.86
CA LEU A 93 6.21 26.95 -8.75
C LEU A 93 6.13 28.41 -9.19
N ASP A 94 6.94 28.79 -10.18
CA ASP A 94 7.00 30.16 -10.69
C ASP A 94 5.73 30.47 -11.50
N ALA A 95 5.29 29.56 -12.37
CA ALA A 95 4.02 29.70 -13.09
C ALA A 95 2.79 29.75 -12.16
N LEU A 96 2.83 29.04 -11.03
CA LEU A 96 1.78 29.08 -10.01
C LEU A 96 1.74 30.41 -9.26
N LEU A 97 2.89 31.01 -8.98
CA LEU A 97 2.98 32.31 -8.29
C LEU A 97 2.62 33.48 -9.20
N ASP A 98 2.96 33.38 -10.49
CA ASP A 98 2.67 34.42 -11.49
C ASP A 98 1.23 34.37 -12.04
N SER A 99 0.46 33.34 -11.67
CA SER A 99 -0.94 33.23 -12.08
C SER A 99 -1.82 34.27 -11.37
N THR A 100 -2.08 35.38 -12.05
CA THR A 100 -3.04 36.40 -11.63
C THR A 100 -4.46 35.84 -11.75
N PRO A 101 -5.35 36.07 -10.77
CA PRO A 101 -6.74 35.63 -10.89
C PRO A 101 -7.43 36.40 -12.02
N ASP A 102 -7.93 35.68 -13.03
CA ASP A 102 -8.89 36.24 -13.98
C ASP A 102 -10.24 36.44 -13.25
N GLU A 103 -10.84 37.62 -13.40
CA GLU A 103 -11.93 38.10 -12.52
C GLU A 103 -13.28 37.38 -12.67
N ASP A 104 -13.50 36.42 -13.59
CA ASP A 104 -14.90 36.00 -13.89
C ASP A 104 -15.18 34.53 -14.29
N ASP A 105 -14.25 33.58 -14.14
CA ASP A 105 -14.47 32.20 -14.63
C ASP A 105 -14.67 31.11 -13.55
N GLY A 106 -14.67 31.48 -12.26
CA GLY A 106 -14.80 30.50 -11.18
C GLY A 106 -13.64 29.48 -11.07
N ALA A 107 -12.55 29.72 -11.79
CA ALA A 107 -11.30 28.98 -11.66
C ALA A 107 -10.61 29.33 -10.33
N PRO A 108 -9.93 28.37 -9.67
CA PRO A 108 -9.21 28.64 -8.44
C PRO A 108 -8.11 29.67 -8.68
N THR A 109 -7.95 30.61 -7.73
CA THR A 109 -6.89 31.60 -7.80
C THR A 109 -5.50 30.94 -7.73
N GLY A 110 -4.44 31.61 -8.21
CA GLY A 110 -3.07 31.09 -8.12
C GLY A 110 -2.66 30.69 -6.69
N ALA A 111 -3.13 31.45 -5.69
CA ALA A 111 -2.92 31.14 -4.27
C ALA A 111 -3.65 29.86 -3.82
N GLU A 112 -4.89 29.63 -4.27
CA GLU A 112 -5.64 28.41 -3.97
C GLU A 112 -5.05 27.19 -4.65
N ALA A 113 -4.63 27.34 -5.91
CA ALA A 113 -3.95 26.29 -6.66
C ALA A 113 -2.63 25.90 -5.99
N LEU A 114 -1.82 26.90 -5.59
CA LEU A 114 -0.58 26.68 -4.83
C LEU A 114 -0.86 26.00 -3.49
N GLY A 115 -1.90 26.44 -2.77
CA GLY A 115 -2.33 25.81 -1.52
C GLY A 115 -2.66 24.32 -1.72
N ALA A 116 -3.37 23.97 -2.78
CA ALA A 116 -3.68 22.57 -3.11
C ALA A 116 -2.42 21.76 -3.44
N GLN A 117 -1.45 22.34 -4.17
CA GLN A 117 -0.17 21.71 -4.45
C GLN A 117 0.62 21.43 -3.16
N ILE A 118 0.71 22.42 -2.26
CA ILE A 118 1.39 22.28 -0.97
C ILE A 118 0.75 21.16 -0.15
N GLN A 119 -0.58 21.13 -0.07
CA GLN A 119 -1.30 20.06 0.65
C GLN A 119 -1.03 18.67 0.07
N ALA A 120 -0.96 18.55 -1.26
CA ALA A 120 -0.61 17.29 -1.92
C ALA A 120 0.80 16.82 -1.56
N VAL A 121 1.79 17.73 -1.59
CA VAL A 121 3.19 17.42 -1.19
C VAL A 121 3.25 16.99 0.27
N TYR A 122 2.62 17.75 1.18
CA TYR A 122 2.55 17.38 2.60
C TYR A 122 1.93 16.00 2.81
N GLY A 123 0.85 15.69 2.10
CA GLY A 123 0.20 14.37 2.15
C GLY A 123 1.12 13.24 1.69
N MET A 124 1.92 13.44 0.64
CA MET A 124 2.90 12.45 0.18
C MET A 124 4.05 12.27 1.18
N VAL A 125 4.57 13.36 1.74
CA VAL A 125 5.65 13.32 2.74
C VAL A 125 5.18 12.62 4.03
N ASP A 126 3.96 12.92 4.49
CA ASP A 126 3.36 12.26 5.65
C ASP A 126 3.14 10.75 5.41
N ALA A 127 2.67 10.37 4.23
CA ALA A 127 2.54 8.95 3.86
C ALA A 127 3.90 8.22 3.88
N ILE A 128 4.96 8.86 3.36
CA ILE A 128 6.33 8.34 3.41
C ILE A 128 6.80 8.18 4.86
N ALA A 129 6.61 9.21 5.70
CA ALA A 129 7.04 9.20 7.09
C ALA A 129 6.37 8.06 7.88
N LYS A 130 5.05 7.88 7.73
CA LYS A 130 4.29 6.78 8.34
C LYS A 130 4.78 5.41 7.87
N LEU A 131 5.14 5.28 6.59
CA LEU A 131 5.67 4.01 6.07
C LEU A 131 7.05 3.70 6.66
N VAL A 132 7.94 4.69 6.73
CA VAL A 132 9.26 4.55 7.37
C VAL A 132 9.11 4.16 8.83
N GLU A 133 8.20 4.79 9.57
CA GLU A 133 7.96 4.47 10.97
C GLU A 133 7.46 3.02 11.15
N ARG A 134 6.58 2.55 10.27
CA ARG A 134 6.12 1.14 10.27
C ARG A 134 7.27 0.18 9.98
N ILE A 135 8.10 0.46 8.98
CA ILE A 135 9.30 -0.35 8.69
C ILE A 135 10.19 -0.42 9.94
N ALA A 136 10.46 0.73 10.58
CA ALA A 136 11.27 0.77 11.79
C ALA A 136 10.69 -0.09 12.92
N ARG A 137 9.36 -0.04 13.15
CA ARG A 137 8.70 -0.91 14.13
C ARG A 137 8.84 -2.39 13.78
N ILE A 138 8.64 -2.77 12.52
CA ILE A 138 8.73 -4.17 12.11
C ILE A 138 10.17 -4.69 12.26
N LEU A 139 11.17 -3.90 11.84
CA LEU A 139 12.57 -4.25 12.04
C LEU A 139 12.92 -4.39 13.53
N ALA A 140 12.38 -3.51 14.37
CA ALA A 140 12.56 -3.57 15.82
C ALA A 140 11.95 -4.85 16.43
N THR A 141 10.84 -5.38 15.90
CA THR A 141 10.27 -6.66 16.38
C THR A 141 11.10 -7.89 16.05
N THR A 142 12.00 -7.79 15.07
CA THR A 142 12.91 -8.89 14.67
C THR A 142 14.33 -8.71 15.17
N ALA A 143 14.65 -7.56 15.76
CA ALA A 143 15.97 -7.25 16.29
C ALA A 143 16.07 -7.66 17.76
N LEU A 144 17.21 -8.25 18.15
CA LEU A 144 17.55 -8.42 19.56
C LEU A 144 17.64 -7.03 20.21
N THR A 145 16.85 -6.80 21.24
CA THR A 145 16.94 -5.60 22.07
C THR A 145 18.27 -5.59 22.84
N GLN A 146 18.72 -4.42 23.26
CA GLN A 146 19.92 -4.29 24.09
C GLN A 146 19.81 -5.10 25.40
N ALA A 147 18.62 -5.15 26.00
CA ALA A 147 18.36 -5.93 27.20
C ALA A 147 18.48 -7.44 26.95
N GLU A 148 17.94 -7.94 25.83
CA GLU A 148 18.09 -9.34 25.44
C GLU A 148 19.55 -9.69 25.15
N LEU A 149 20.29 -8.78 24.50
CA LEU A 149 21.72 -8.95 24.27
C LEU A 149 22.51 -9.04 25.59
N GLN A 150 22.19 -8.19 26.57
CA GLN A 150 22.78 -8.24 27.91
C GLN A 150 22.44 -9.55 28.64
N LEU A 151 21.18 -10.01 28.55
CA LEU A 151 20.76 -11.28 29.13
C LEU A 151 21.55 -12.45 28.53
N ILE A 152 21.72 -12.47 27.20
CA ILE A 152 22.53 -13.47 26.50
C ILE A 152 23.99 -13.40 26.95
N GLN A 153 24.57 -12.21 27.09
CA GLN A 153 25.94 -12.04 27.57
C GLN A 153 26.14 -12.59 28.98
N VAL A 154 25.22 -12.29 29.91
CA VAL A 154 25.30 -12.79 31.29
C VAL A 154 25.12 -14.31 31.32
N ALA A 155 24.11 -14.83 30.62
CA ALA A 155 23.89 -16.28 30.52
C ALA A 155 25.10 -17.00 29.92
N PHE A 156 25.72 -16.41 28.91
CA PHE A 156 26.94 -16.92 28.29
C PHE A 156 28.13 -16.94 29.27
N LEU A 157 28.39 -15.84 29.98
CA LEU A 157 29.46 -15.77 30.98
C LEU A 157 29.23 -16.73 32.16
N HIS A 158 27.98 -16.97 32.53
CA HIS A 158 27.62 -17.92 33.59
C HIS A 158 27.81 -19.39 33.16
N ALA A 159 27.55 -19.71 31.89
CA ALA A 159 27.77 -21.06 31.35
C ALA A 159 29.26 -21.35 31.04
N LEU A 160 30.06 -20.31 30.83
CA LEU A 160 31.46 -20.44 30.41
C LEU A 160 32.34 -21.35 31.30
N PRO A 161 32.23 -21.34 32.65
CA PRO A 161 33.01 -22.23 33.53
C PRO A 161 32.78 -23.72 33.31
N GLU A 162 31.60 -24.12 32.81
CA GLU A 162 31.27 -25.52 32.51
C GLU A 162 32.09 -26.06 31.32
N PHE A 163 32.32 -25.21 30.32
CA PHE A 163 33.01 -25.59 29.08
C PHE A 163 34.50 -25.23 29.07
N LEU A 164 34.90 -24.22 29.84
CA LEU A 164 36.27 -23.78 30.02
C LEU A 164 36.59 -23.72 31.52
N PRO A 165 37.08 -24.82 32.12
CA PRO A 165 37.35 -24.88 33.56
C PRO A 165 38.53 -24.01 34.01
N ASP A 166 39.48 -23.75 33.10
CA ASP A 166 40.66 -22.94 33.37
C ASP A 166 40.33 -21.42 33.40
N PRO A 167 40.54 -20.72 34.53
CA PRO A 167 40.25 -19.29 34.66
C PRO A 167 41.08 -18.40 33.71
N ASP A 168 42.29 -18.79 33.34
CA ASP A 168 43.14 -17.98 32.45
C ASP A 168 42.67 -18.07 31.00
N GLN A 169 42.31 -19.28 30.56
CA GLN A 169 41.69 -19.49 29.25
C GLN A 169 40.34 -18.79 29.14
N ARG A 170 39.52 -18.78 30.21
CA ARG A 170 38.27 -18.00 30.22
C ARG A 170 38.52 -16.50 30.05
N ARG A 171 39.49 -15.94 30.77
CA ARG A 171 39.84 -14.51 30.66
C ARG A 171 40.32 -14.16 29.25
N ALA A 172 41.19 -14.98 28.67
CA ALA A 172 41.66 -14.80 27.30
C ALA A 172 40.53 -14.91 26.27
N PHE A 173 39.61 -15.86 26.47
CA PHE A 173 38.44 -16.05 25.62
C PHE A 173 37.49 -14.85 25.66
N VAL A 174 37.12 -14.38 26.87
CA VAL A 174 36.24 -13.21 27.05
C VAL A 174 36.89 -11.96 26.46
N ALA A 175 38.18 -11.73 26.69
CA ALA A 175 38.92 -10.62 26.10
C ALA A 175 38.94 -10.68 24.57
N ARG A 176 39.00 -11.87 23.97
CA ARG A 176 38.97 -12.04 22.52
C ARG A 176 37.57 -11.80 21.94
N VAL A 177 36.52 -12.36 22.54
CA VAL A 177 35.14 -12.31 22.02
C VAL A 177 34.48 -10.96 22.29
N PHE A 178 34.66 -10.41 23.49
CA PHE A 178 34.01 -9.17 23.92
C PHE A 178 34.94 -7.94 23.89
N GLY A 179 36.26 -8.14 23.88
CA GLY A 179 37.21 -7.04 23.74
C GLY A 179 37.26 -6.44 22.33
N GLN A 180 36.94 -7.22 21.29
CA GLN A 180 36.79 -6.71 19.91
C GLN A 180 35.48 -5.92 19.73
N THR A 181 34.45 -6.17 20.55
CA THR A 181 33.14 -5.49 20.42
C THR A 181 33.21 -4.00 20.74
N ARG A 182 34.12 -3.59 21.64
CA ARG A 182 34.38 -2.17 21.94
C ARG A 182 34.98 -1.40 20.77
N GLN A 183 35.64 -2.10 19.84
CA GLN A 183 36.22 -1.52 18.63
C GLN A 183 35.19 -1.36 17.50
N LEU A 184 34.05 -2.07 17.56
CA LEU A 184 33.00 -2.07 16.54
C LEU A 184 31.82 -1.12 16.86
N LEU A 185 31.60 -0.77 18.14
CA LEU A 185 30.49 0.11 18.56
C LEU A 185 30.83 1.61 18.61
N GLY A 186 32.08 1.99 18.29
CA GLY A 186 32.54 3.39 18.40
C GLY A 186 32.64 3.87 19.86
N PRO A 187 33.46 4.88 20.15
CA PRO A 187 33.50 5.47 21.48
C PRO A 187 32.16 6.18 21.79
N ASP A 188 31.65 5.99 23.01
CA ASP A 188 30.53 6.77 23.55
C ASP A 188 30.83 8.27 23.39
N PRO A 189 29.92 9.08 22.81
CA PRO A 189 30.05 10.51 22.88
C PRO A 189 29.61 10.93 24.28
N GLN A 190 30.56 11.50 25.02
CA GLN A 190 30.41 12.37 26.20
C GLN A 190 30.89 11.78 27.52
N GLY A 191 32.05 12.31 27.92
CA GLY A 191 32.69 12.15 29.21
C GLY A 191 33.94 13.02 29.25
N ASP A 192 33.78 14.33 29.01
CA ASP A 192 34.56 15.44 29.57
C ASP A 192 33.83 16.78 29.28
#